data_AF-A0A2Z5JRE7-F1
#
_entry.id   AF-A0A2Z5JRE7-F1
#
_cell.length_a   1.000
_cell.length_b   1.000
_cell.length_c   1.000
_cell.angle_alpha   90.00
_cell.angle_beta   90.00
_cell.angle_gamma   90.00
#
_symmetry.space_group_name_H-M   'P 1'
#
loop_
_entity.id
_entity.type
_entity.pdbx_description
1 polymer ?
#
loop_
_entity_poly.entity_id
_entity_poly.type
_entity_poly.pdbx_seq_one_letter_code
_entity_poly.pdbx_strand_id
1 'polypeptide(L)'
;MWTGRSILAGAGALFMGAVLGVEVAGFAELAAPAPVPPDGPGMTLLVTPFLVCFGGPFVLVASLLVVLPTASAARWASARFTGRDVWGWVPIVAVAPVTAGVAAFGITRHPGPPLALSWPAGAVLLTGAALLARDAALHGGRLRRILGYGALAAVAVFGIGATVFATGLVTEYRPPQVDATQLVGNWTDGEGGTLRLAADGTARAEALTDHDWAVEPGAVAEAGKYRCTGRGTWSYEPGDSTTWQQSVRLDIEGCSFAGDFDGWRISGTSDRPELNREYGDLDSPDWYTLTR
;
A
#
# COMPACT_ATOMS: atom_id res chain seq x y z
N MET A 1 -10.27 -37.59 -4.76
CA MET A 1 -9.41 -37.12 -3.66
C MET A 1 -8.26 -36.34 -4.25
N TRP A 2 -7.99 -35.14 -3.74
CA TRP A 2 -6.81 -34.36 -4.14
C TRP A 2 -5.56 -35.00 -3.55
N THR A 3 -4.48 -35.10 -4.33
CA THR A 3 -3.20 -35.64 -3.87
C THR A 3 -2.39 -34.53 -3.20
N GLY A 4 -1.52 -34.86 -2.24
CA GLY A 4 -0.65 -33.86 -1.60
C GLY A 4 0.15 -33.00 -2.61
N ARG A 5 0.45 -33.55 -3.79
CA ARG A 5 1.13 -32.84 -4.89
C ARG A 5 0.31 -31.68 -5.47
N SER A 6 -1.01 -31.84 -5.57
CA SER A 6 -1.90 -30.77 -6.07
C SER A 6 -2.01 -29.60 -5.09
N ILE A 7 -2.00 -29.90 -3.78
CA ILE A 7 -1.98 -28.90 -2.71
C ILE A 7 -0.67 -28.11 -2.77
N LEU A 8 0.47 -28.79 -2.87
CA LEU A 8 1.78 -28.15 -2.97
C LEU A 8 1.94 -27.30 -4.23
N ALA A 9 1.39 -27.75 -5.37
CA ALA A 9 1.43 -26.99 -6.61
C ALA A 9 0.60 -25.70 -6.54
N GLY A 10 -0.62 -25.77 -5.99
CA GLY A 10 -1.48 -24.60 -5.77
C GLY A 10 -0.85 -23.61 -4.79
N ALA A 11 -0.36 -24.11 -3.64
CA ALA A 11 0.32 -23.29 -2.64
C ALA A 11 1.60 -22.65 -3.21
N GLY A 12 2.42 -23.40 -3.96
CA GLY A 12 3.61 -22.86 -4.61
C GLY A 12 3.30 -21.75 -5.61
N ALA A 13 2.24 -21.90 -6.40
CA ALA A 13 1.80 -20.87 -7.34
C ALA A 13 1.30 -19.60 -6.64
N LEU A 14 0.48 -19.75 -5.59
CA LEU A 14 0.03 -18.63 -4.77
C LEU A 14 1.21 -17.91 -4.11
N PHE A 15 2.16 -18.66 -3.55
CA PHE A 15 3.34 -18.10 -2.90
C PHE A 15 4.16 -17.26 -3.89
N MET A 16 4.46 -17.81 -5.07
CA MET A 16 5.21 -17.08 -6.08
C MET A 16 4.44 -15.85 -6.60
N GLY A 17 3.12 -15.97 -6.78
CA GLY A 17 2.28 -14.83 -7.14
C GLY A 17 2.28 -13.74 -6.07
N ALA A 18 2.28 -14.10 -4.78
CA ALA A 18 2.38 -13.15 -3.68
C ALA A 18 3.74 -12.44 -3.67
N VAL A 19 4.85 -13.17 -3.88
CA VAL A 19 6.19 -12.58 -4.00
C VAL A 19 6.24 -11.56 -5.13
N LEU A 20 5.74 -11.91 -6.32
CA LEU A 20 5.65 -10.99 -7.46
C LEU A 20 4.79 -9.76 -7.15
N GLY A 21 3.66 -9.97 -6.46
CA GLY A 21 2.79 -8.88 -6.02
C GLY A 21 3.52 -7.91 -5.09
N VAL A 22 4.30 -8.42 -4.13
CA VAL A 22 5.11 -7.62 -3.21
C VAL A 22 6.20 -6.85 -3.96
N GLU A 23 6.89 -7.47 -4.93
CA GLU A 23 7.91 -6.79 -5.73
C GLU A 23 7.30 -5.62 -6.52
N VAL A 24 6.18 -5.85 -7.22
CA VAL A 24 5.50 -4.81 -8.00
C VAL A 24 4.96 -3.70 -7.10
N ALA A 25 4.37 -4.06 -5.96
CA ALA A 25 3.89 -3.09 -4.99
C ALA A 25 5.04 -2.24 -4.43
N GLY A 26 6.17 -2.86 -4.08
CA GLY A 26 7.35 -2.13 -3.60
C GLY A 26 7.89 -1.15 -4.63
N PHE A 27 7.98 -1.53 -5.91
CA PHE A 27 8.36 -0.57 -6.97
C PHE A 27 7.34 0.55 -7.17
N ALA A 28 6.05 0.26 -7.02
CA ALA A 28 5.00 1.27 -7.13
C ALA A 28 5.04 2.24 -5.94
N GLU A 29 5.26 1.75 -4.72
CA GLU A 29 5.42 2.54 -3.50
C GLU A 29 6.64 3.46 -3.60
N LEU A 30 7.78 2.96 -4.10
CA LEU A 30 8.97 3.78 -4.34
C LEU A 30 8.73 4.93 -5.31
N ALA A 31 7.76 4.83 -6.21
CA ALA A 31 7.43 5.88 -7.18
C ALA A 31 6.24 6.75 -6.73
N ALA A 32 5.52 6.35 -5.68
CA ALA A 32 4.33 7.05 -5.22
C ALA A 32 4.71 8.21 -4.28
N PRO A 33 3.95 9.32 -4.29
CA PRO A 33 4.11 10.36 -3.29
C PRO A 33 3.91 9.82 -1.88
N ALA A 34 4.87 10.09 -1.00
CA ALA A 34 4.83 9.71 0.40
C ALA A 34 5.32 10.86 1.30
N PRO A 35 4.78 11.01 2.52
CA PRO A 35 5.24 12.01 3.49
C PRO A 35 6.52 11.60 4.22
N VAL A 36 6.91 10.33 4.13
CA VAL A 36 8.11 9.77 4.78
C VAL A 36 8.97 8.98 3.80
N PRO A 37 10.30 8.97 4.00
CA PRO A 37 11.16 8.16 3.18
C PRO A 37 10.75 6.69 3.31
N PRO A 38 10.80 5.91 2.22
CA PRO A 38 10.55 4.49 2.29
C PRO A 38 11.57 3.84 3.21
N ASP A 39 11.13 2.82 3.96
CA ASP A 39 12.01 1.99 4.76
C ASP A 39 13.11 1.43 3.85
N GLY A 40 14.36 1.72 4.21
CA GLY A 40 15.50 1.25 3.43
C GLY A 40 15.49 -0.28 3.28
N PRO A 41 16.25 -0.83 2.32
CA PRO A 41 16.24 -2.27 2.01
C PRO A 41 16.62 -3.16 3.20
N GLY A 42 17.26 -2.60 4.23
CA GLY A 42 17.56 -3.29 5.48
C GLY A 42 16.32 -3.84 6.19
N MET A 43 15.21 -3.09 6.22
CA MET A 43 13.97 -3.54 6.86
C MET A 43 13.31 -4.66 6.04
N THR A 44 13.29 -4.54 4.72
CA THR A 44 12.80 -5.60 3.82
C THR A 44 13.59 -6.89 4.01
N LEU A 45 14.93 -6.81 4.09
CA LEU A 45 15.79 -7.97 4.33
C LEU A 45 15.53 -8.62 5.70
N LEU A 46 15.22 -7.82 6.72
CA LEU A 46 14.86 -8.29 8.05
C LEU A 46 13.50 -9.01 8.08
N VAL A 47 12.51 -8.46 7.38
CA VAL A 47 11.12 -8.95 7.39
C VAL A 47 10.92 -10.15 6.44
N THR A 48 11.70 -10.24 5.36
CA THR A 48 11.62 -11.32 4.37
C THR A 48 11.61 -12.74 4.98
N PRO A 49 12.56 -13.15 5.85
CA PRO A 49 12.54 -14.49 6.44
C PRO A 49 11.29 -14.74 7.29
N PHE A 50 10.76 -13.71 7.96
CA PHE A 50 9.50 -13.82 8.70
C PHE A 50 8.33 -14.06 7.74
N LEU A 51 8.24 -13.30 6.64
CA LEU A 51 7.20 -13.52 5.63
C LEU A 51 7.28 -14.93 5.02
N VAL A 52 8.48 -15.46 4.78
CA VAL A 52 8.63 -16.83 4.27
C VAL A 52 8.17 -17.86 5.31
N CYS A 53 8.61 -17.74 6.56
CA CYS A 53 8.32 -18.69 7.63
C CYS A 53 6.84 -18.66 8.06
N PHE A 54 6.27 -17.47 8.22
CA PHE A 54 4.90 -17.30 8.69
C PHE A 54 3.89 -17.25 7.55
N GLY A 55 4.24 -16.68 6.40
CA GLY A 55 3.37 -16.62 5.22
C GLY A 55 3.17 -17.97 4.55
N GLY A 56 4.17 -18.86 4.57
CA GLY A 56 4.06 -20.22 4.01
C GLY A 56 2.84 -21.01 4.51
N PRO A 57 2.63 -21.12 5.83
CA PRO A 57 1.41 -21.70 6.42
C PRO A 57 0.11 -21.06 5.92
N PHE A 58 0.02 -19.74 5.86
CA PHE A 58 -1.18 -19.05 5.37
C PHE A 58 -1.45 -19.35 3.89
N VAL A 59 -0.41 -19.41 3.06
CA VAL A 59 -0.55 -19.76 1.65
C VAL A 59 -1.01 -21.20 1.47
N LEU A 60 -0.54 -22.12 2.31
CA LEU A 60 -1.05 -23.51 2.33
C LEU A 60 -2.54 -23.57 2.71
N VAL A 61 -2.94 -22.84 3.75
CA VAL A 61 -4.34 -22.73 4.17
C VAL A 61 -5.19 -22.11 3.07
N ALA A 62 -4.74 -21.02 2.44
CA ALA A 62 -5.43 -20.40 1.31
C ALA A 62 -5.56 -21.35 0.11
N SER A 63 -4.54 -22.15 -0.18
CA SER A 63 -4.61 -23.18 -1.21
C SER A 63 -5.68 -24.23 -0.88
N LEU A 64 -5.77 -24.66 0.38
CA LEU A 64 -6.77 -25.64 0.83
C LEU A 64 -8.19 -25.08 0.78
N LEU A 65 -8.39 -23.83 1.22
CA LEU A 65 -9.71 -23.22 1.40
C LEU A 65 -10.24 -22.52 0.16
N VAL A 66 -9.38 -22.11 -0.77
CA VAL A 66 -9.78 -21.30 -1.94
C VAL A 66 -9.42 -21.98 -3.25
N VAL A 67 -8.16 -22.41 -3.42
CA VAL A 67 -7.68 -22.96 -4.71
C VAL A 67 -8.32 -24.30 -5.02
N LEU A 68 -8.31 -25.25 -4.07
CA LEU A 68 -8.88 -26.58 -4.31
C LEU A 68 -10.40 -26.56 -4.47
N PRO A 69 -11.18 -25.80 -3.69
CA PRO A 69 -12.61 -25.66 -3.93
C PRO A 69 -12.90 -25.03 -5.28
N THR A 70 -12.16 -23.99 -5.69
CA THR A 70 -12.28 -23.38 -7.01
C THR A 70 -12.02 -24.39 -8.12
N ALA A 71 -10.93 -25.16 -8.03
CA ALA A 71 -10.61 -26.18 -9.03
C ALA A 71 -11.64 -27.33 -9.05
N SER A 72 -12.19 -27.69 -7.89
CA SER A 72 -13.23 -28.72 -7.76
C SER A 72 -14.56 -28.25 -8.37
N ALA A 73 -14.98 -27.03 -8.04
CA ALA A 73 -16.18 -26.40 -8.56
C ALA A 73 -16.08 -26.19 -10.08
N ALA A 74 -14.91 -25.79 -10.59
CA ALA A 74 -14.67 -25.69 -12.03
C ALA A 74 -14.79 -27.05 -12.75
N ARG A 75 -14.25 -28.13 -12.16
CA ARG A 75 -14.41 -29.48 -12.71
C ARG A 75 -15.87 -29.95 -12.68
N TRP A 76 -16.57 -29.69 -11.57
CA TRP A 76 -17.98 -30.00 -11.44
C TRP A 76 -18.83 -29.26 -12.47
N ALA A 77 -18.63 -27.94 -12.61
CA ALA A 77 -19.32 -27.11 -13.59
C ALA A 77 -19.03 -27.60 -15.01
N SER A 78 -17.77 -27.90 -15.31
CA SER A 78 -17.39 -28.43 -16.61
C SER A 78 -18.09 -29.75 -16.94
N ALA A 79 -18.08 -30.70 -16.01
CA ALA A 79 -18.77 -31.98 -16.19
C ALA A 79 -20.28 -31.79 -16.36
N ARG A 80 -20.89 -30.87 -15.59
CA ARG A 80 -22.35 -30.65 -15.59
C ARG A 80 -22.86 -29.94 -16.84
N PHE A 81 -22.12 -28.95 -17.35
CA PHE A 81 -22.60 -28.08 -18.43
C PHE A 81 -22.03 -28.45 -19.80
N THR A 82 -20.81 -28.97 -19.87
CA THR A 82 -20.15 -29.27 -21.15
C THR A 82 -19.97 -30.76 -21.42
N GLY A 83 -20.20 -31.61 -20.41
CA GLY A 83 -19.98 -33.06 -20.50
C GLY A 83 -18.52 -33.46 -20.73
N ARG A 84 -17.60 -32.49 -20.73
CA ARG A 84 -16.15 -32.67 -20.92
C ARG A 84 -15.41 -31.87 -19.87
N ASP A 85 -14.16 -32.24 -19.61
CA ASP A 85 -13.30 -31.51 -18.67
C ASP A 85 -12.58 -30.36 -19.40
N VAL A 86 -13.22 -29.19 -19.45
CA VAL A 86 -12.77 -27.97 -20.14
C VAL A 86 -12.10 -27.05 -19.14
N TRP A 87 -10.95 -26.48 -19.51
CA TRP A 87 -10.17 -25.60 -18.64
C TRP A 87 -10.78 -24.20 -18.45
N GLY A 88 -11.59 -23.74 -19.41
CA GLY A 88 -12.21 -22.40 -19.41
C GLY A 88 -13.19 -22.13 -18.26
N TRP A 89 -13.68 -23.14 -17.54
CA TRP A 89 -14.50 -22.95 -16.35
C TRP A 89 -13.70 -22.42 -15.14
N VAL A 90 -12.38 -22.62 -15.12
CA VAL A 90 -11.54 -22.20 -13.99
C VAL A 90 -11.53 -20.67 -13.80
N PRO A 91 -11.25 -19.83 -14.81
CA PRO A 91 -11.30 -18.37 -14.62
C PRO A 91 -12.69 -17.87 -14.22
N ILE A 92 -13.76 -18.44 -14.79
CA ILE A 92 -15.15 -18.05 -14.47
C ILE A 92 -15.46 -18.29 -12.99
N VAL A 93 -15.10 -19.47 -12.48
CA VAL A 93 -15.35 -19.84 -11.08
C VAL A 93 -14.42 -19.07 -10.13
N ALA A 94 -13.18 -18.78 -10.54
CA ALA A 94 -12.21 -18.03 -9.74
C ALA A 94 -12.62 -16.57 -9.48
N VAL A 95 -13.41 -15.95 -10.37
CA VAL A 95 -13.89 -14.58 -10.17
C VAL A 95 -14.76 -14.48 -8.91
N ALA A 96 -15.62 -15.46 -8.62
CA ALA A 96 -16.55 -15.39 -7.50
C ALA A 96 -15.89 -15.19 -6.11
N PRO A 97 -14.94 -16.04 -5.67
CA PRO A 97 -14.28 -15.86 -4.38
C PRO A 97 -13.41 -14.59 -4.33
N VAL A 98 -12.81 -14.17 -5.44
CA VAL A 98 -12.02 -12.92 -5.49
C VAL A 98 -12.93 -11.71 -5.34
N THR A 99 -14.05 -11.66 -6.05
CA THR A 99 -15.05 -10.59 -5.90
C THR A 99 -15.56 -10.53 -4.46
N ALA A 100 -15.87 -11.68 -3.86
CA ALA A 100 -16.33 -11.73 -2.46
C ALA A 100 -15.26 -11.21 -1.49
N GLY A 101 -13.99 -11.61 -1.66
CA GLY A 101 -12.88 -11.14 -0.84
C GLY A 101 -12.63 -9.64 -0.99
N VAL A 102 -12.59 -9.13 -2.22
CA VAL A 102 -12.40 -7.70 -2.51
C VAL A 102 -13.55 -6.88 -1.96
N ALA A 103 -14.80 -7.33 -2.10
CA ALA A 103 -15.97 -6.63 -1.56
C ALA A 103 -15.94 -6.59 -0.02
N ALA A 104 -15.64 -7.71 0.64
CA ALA A 104 -15.51 -7.76 2.09
C ALA A 104 -14.38 -6.83 2.60
N PHE A 105 -13.25 -6.80 1.89
CA PHE A 105 -12.14 -5.90 2.22
C PHE A 105 -12.51 -4.42 1.98
N GLY A 106 -13.16 -4.11 0.86
CA GLY A 106 -13.65 -2.77 0.54
C GLY A 106 -14.63 -2.21 1.58
N ILE A 107 -15.55 -3.05 2.07
CA ILE A 107 -16.53 -2.69 3.10
C ILE A 107 -15.87 -2.43 4.46
N THR A 108 -14.84 -3.21 4.81
CA THR A 108 -14.25 -3.18 6.15
C THR A 108 -13.14 -2.15 6.32
N ARG A 109 -12.42 -1.81 5.24
CA ARG A 109 -11.21 -0.98 5.31
C ARG A 109 -11.30 0.34 4.56
N HIS A 110 -12.42 0.61 3.88
CA HIS A 110 -12.59 1.75 2.95
C HIS A 110 -11.32 2.10 2.15
N PRO A 111 -10.67 1.14 1.47
CA PRO A 111 -9.44 1.42 0.76
C PRO A 111 -9.75 2.37 -0.40
N GLY A 112 -8.82 3.29 -0.68
CA GLY A 112 -8.95 4.22 -1.79
C GLY A 112 -9.00 3.54 -3.18
N PRO A 113 -8.74 4.33 -4.25
CA PRO A 113 -8.74 3.87 -5.65
C PRO A 113 -8.03 2.55 -5.99
N PRO A 114 -6.94 2.09 -5.33
CA PRO A 114 -6.26 0.83 -5.69
C PRO A 114 -7.11 -0.45 -5.55
N LEU A 115 -8.27 -0.41 -4.90
CA LEU A 115 -9.16 -1.57 -4.80
C LEU A 115 -9.63 -2.11 -6.16
N ALA A 116 -9.74 -1.24 -7.17
CA ALA A 116 -10.14 -1.65 -8.52
C ALA A 116 -9.08 -2.51 -9.23
N LEU A 117 -7.80 -2.31 -8.90
CA LEU A 117 -6.68 -3.05 -9.51
C LEU A 117 -6.39 -4.37 -8.78
N SER A 118 -6.76 -4.48 -7.50
CA SER A 118 -6.58 -5.72 -6.73
C SER A 118 -7.53 -6.84 -7.20
N TRP A 119 -8.72 -6.49 -7.69
CA TRP A 119 -9.69 -7.44 -8.23
C TRP A 119 -9.17 -8.25 -9.44
N PRO A 120 -8.74 -7.63 -10.57
CA PRO A 120 -8.22 -8.38 -11.70
C PRO A 120 -6.93 -9.14 -11.36
N ALA A 121 -6.06 -8.56 -10.51
CA ALA A 121 -4.84 -9.22 -10.06
C ALA A 121 -5.13 -10.50 -9.27
N GLY A 122 -6.06 -10.43 -8.31
CA GLY A 122 -6.51 -11.58 -7.53
C GLY A 122 -7.14 -12.66 -8.40
N ALA A 123 -7.95 -12.28 -9.39
CA ALA A 123 -8.59 -13.21 -10.32
C ALA A 123 -7.57 -13.97 -11.18
N VAL A 124 -6.57 -13.27 -11.72
CA VAL A 124 -5.48 -13.88 -12.50
C VAL A 124 -4.67 -14.85 -11.63
N LEU A 125 -4.31 -14.42 -10.42
CA LEU A 125 -3.48 -15.20 -9.50
C LEU A 125 -4.20 -16.48 -9.04
N LEU A 126 -5.48 -16.38 -8.65
CA LEU A 126 -6.28 -17.54 -8.27
C LEU A 126 -6.52 -18.49 -9.45
N THR A 127 -6.78 -17.95 -10.64
CA THR A 127 -6.94 -18.75 -11.87
C THR A 127 -5.68 -19.55 -12.17
N GLY A 128 -4.51 -18.90 -12.13
CA GLY A 128 -3.22 -19.53 -12.37
C GLY A 128 -2.94 -20.65 -11.34
N ALA A 129 -3.17 -20.38 -10.06
CA ALA A 129 -3.00 -21.36 -9.00
C ALA A 129 -3.94 -22.57 -9.16
N ALA A 130 -5.21 -22.33 -9.49
CA ALA A 130 -6.19 -23.40 -9.71
C ALA A 130 -5.88 -24.25 -10.94
N LEU A 131 -5.41 -23.64 -12.03
CA LEU A 131 -4.97 -24.36 -13.24
C LEU A 131 -3.74 -25.23 -12.95
N LEU A 132 -2.76 -24.71 -12.22
CA LEU A 132 -1.55 -25.46 -11.85
C LEU A 132 -1.85 -26.60 -10.86
N ALA A 133 -2.73 -26.37 -9.89
CA ALA A 133 -3.20 -27.42 -8.98
C ALA A 133 -3.94 -28.53 -9.73
N ARG A 134 -4.78 -28.16 -10.70
CA ARG A 134 -5.51 -29.09 -11.57
C ARG A 134 -4.55 -29.89 -12.46
N ASP A 135 -3.61 -29.23 -13.13
CA ASP A 135 -2.60 -29.89 -13.95
C ASP A 135 -1.76 -30.88 -13.13
N ALA A 136 -1.34 -30.47 -11.94
CA ALA A 136 -0.58 -31.33 -11.04
C ALA A 136 -1.36 -32.58 -10.59
N ALA A 137 -2.68 -32.45 -10.41
CA ALA A 137 -3.55 -33.57 -10.07
C ALA A 137 -3.74 -34.55 -11.23
N LEU A 138 -3.75 -34.06 -12.47
CA LEU A 138 -3.99 -34.89 -13.67
C LEU A 138 -2.70 -35.54 -14.20
N HIS A 139 -1.59 -34.79 -14.22
CA HIS A 139 -0.33 -35.21 -14.86
C HIS A 139 0.81 -35.48 -13.88
N GLY A 140 0.54 -35.48 -12.57
CA GLY A 140 1.53 -35.82 -11.54
C GLY A 140 2.62 -34.74 -11.36
N GLY A 141 2.20 -33.48 -11.35
CA GLY A 141 3.00 -32.26 -11.57
C GLY A 141 4.42 -32.19 -10.98
N ARG A 142 5.31 -31.54 -11.72
CA ARG A 142 6.69 -31.24 -11.32
C ARG A 142 6.73 -29.93 -10.54
N LEU A 143 6.48 -29.98 -9.23
CA LEU A 143 6.55 -28.82 -8.32
C LEU A 143 7.80 -27.95 -8.53
N ARG A 144 8.96 -28.60 -8.75
CA ARG A 144 10.23 -27.91 -9.05
C ARG A 144 10.16 -27.00 -10.28
N ARG A 145 9.36 -27.35 -11.29
CA ARG A 145 9.19 -26.54 -12.50
C ARG A 145 8.34 -25.30 -12.23
N ILE A 146 7.31 -25.43 -11.41
CA ILE A 146 6.46 -24.30 -10.98
C ILE A 146 7.31 -23.31 -10.18
N LEU A 147 8.04 -23.82 -9.18
CA LEU A 147 8.96 -22.98 -8.39
C LEU A 147 10.07 -22.39 -9.25
N GLY A 148 10.63 -23.15 -10.20
CA GLY A 148 11.66 -22.66 -11.11
C GLY A 148 11.18 -21.54 -12.04
N TYR A 149 10.01 -21.69 -12.66
CA TYR A 149 9.43 -20.62 -13.49
C TYR A 149 8.96 -19.43 -12.66
N GLY A 150 8.43 -19.66 -11.47
CA GLY A 150 8.08 -18.60 -10.54
C GLY A 150 9.32 -17.80 -10.13
N ALA A 151 10.39 -18.47 -9.73
CA ALA A 151 11.66 -17.83 -9.38
C ALA A 151 12.25 -17.06 -10.57
N LEU A 152 12.20 -17.64 -11.78
CA LEU A 152 12.63 -16.95 -12.99
C LEU A 152 11.79 -15.69 -13.26
N ALA A 153 10.48 -15.77 -13.06
CA ALA A 153 9.59 -14.62 -13.22
C ALA A 153 9.88 -13.52 -12.18
N ALA A 154 10.13 -13.88 -10.92
CA ALA A 154 10.53 -12.94 -9.88
C ALA A 154 11.84 -12.24 -10.23
N VAL A 155 12.87 -13.00 -10.61
CA VAL A 155 14.15 -12.43 -11.09
C VAL A 155 13.93 -11.51 -12.30
N ALA A 156 13.04 -11.87 -13.23
CA ALA A 156 12.74 -11.05 -14.39
C ALA A 156 12.01 -9.76 -14.01
N VAL A 157 10.99 -9.81 -13.15
CA VAL A 157 10.26 -8.63 -12.67
C VAL A 157 11.18 -7.70 -11.90
N PHE A 158 11.95 -8.23 -10.95
CA PHE A 158 12.96 -7.47 -10.24
C PHE A 158 13.99 -6.84 -11.20
N GLY A 159 14.52 -7.61 -12.14
CA GLY A 159 15.49 -7.13 -13.11
C GLY A 159 14.94 -6.02 -14.01
N ILE A 160 13.70 -6.17 -14.49
CA ILE A 160 13.00 -5.14 -15.28
C ILE A 160 12.78 -3.90 -14.42
N GLY A 161 12.21 -4.03 -13.23
CA GLY A 161 11.98 -2.92 -12.30
C GLY A 161 13.27 -2.17 -12.00
N ALA A 162 14.31 -2.88 -11.56
CA ALA A 162 15.63 -2.29 -11.31
C ALA A 162 16.21 -1.59 -12.54
N THR A 163 16.04 -2.14 -13.75
CA THR A 163 16.51 -1.51 -14.99
C THR A 163 15.72 -0.23 -15.30
N VAL A 164 14.40 -0.25 -15.12
CA VAL A 164 13.53 0.91 -15.31
C VAL A 164 13.93 2.06 -14.37
N PHE A 165 14.24 1.76 -13.12
CA PHE A 165 14.75 2.76 -12.16
C PHE A 165 16.18 3.21 -12.47
N ALA A 166 17.09 2.28 -12.79
CA ALA A 166 18.48 2.61 -13.10
C ALA A 166 18.63 3.47 -14.37
N THR A 167 17.72 3.32 -15.33
CA THR A 167 17.67 4.14 -16.55
C THR A 167 16.95 5.48 -16.36
N GLY A 168 16.30 5.69 -15.20
CA GLY A 168 15.50 6.89 -14.93
C GLY A 168 14.18 6.96 -15.70
N LEU A 169 13.73 5.86 -16.32
CA LEU A 169 12.40 5.79 -16.95
C LEU A 169 11.28 5.95 -15.93
N VAL A 170 11.49 5.42 -14.73
CA VAL A 170 10.73 5.74 -13.52
C VAL A 170 11.74 6.20 -12.49
N THR A 171 11.46 7.30 -11.83
CA THR A 171 12.29 7.82 -10.74
C THR A 171 11.68 7.45 -9.41
N GLU A 172 12.54 7.12 -8.45
CA GLU A 172 12.14 7.11 -7.05
C GLU A 172 11.54 8.45 -6.69
N TYR A 173 10.39 8.42 -6.03
CA TYR A 173 9.75 9.60 -5.52
C TYR A 173 10.66 10.28 -4.52
N ARG A 174 10.81 11.59 -4.67
CA ARG A 174 11.45 12.46 -3.70
C ARG A 174 10.53 13.66 -3.50
N PRO A 175 10.33 14.11 -2.26
CA PRO A 175 9.60 15.33 -2.01
C PRO A 175 10.14 16.49 -2.84
N PRO A 176 9.26 17.41 -3.27
CA PRO A 176 9.69 18.57 -4.01
C PRO A 176 10.65 19.39 -3.13
N GLN A 177 11.77 19.80 -3.72
CA GLN A 177 12.61 20.79 -3.07
C GLN A 177 11.88 22.14 -3.14
N VAL A 178 11.52 22.68 -1.97
CA VAL A 178 10.83 23.96 -1.86
C VAL A 178 11.69 25.00 -1.16
N ASP A 179 11.48 26.26 -1.48
CA ASP A 179 12.04 27.39 -0.73
C ASP A 179 10.98 27.98 0.20
N ALA A 180 11.42 28.68 1.25
CA ALA A 180 10.53 29.36 2.20
C ALA A 180 9.51 30.28 1.48
N THR A 181 9.91 30.95 0.40
CA THR A 181 9.01 31.83 -0.36
C THR A 181 7.89 31.08 -1.08
N GLN A 182 8.11 29.81 -1.47
CA GLN A 182 7.09 28.97 -2.11
C GLN A 182 6.05 28.48 -1.09
N LEU A 183 6.44 28.37 0.19
CA LEU A 183 5.57 27.96 1.29
C LEU A 183 4.60 29.06 1.74
N VAL A 184 4.91 30.33 1.42
CA VAL A 184 4.03 31.48 1.71
C VAL A 184 2.72 31.34 0.93
N GLY A 185 1.60 31.41 1.65
CA GLY A 185 0.27 31.24 1.07
C GLY A 185 -0.78 30.81 2.08
N ASN A 186 -1.95 30.45 1.56
CA ASN A 186 -3.00 29.79 2.31
C ASN A 186 -2.94 28.30 2.01
N TRP A 187 -3.09 27.49 3.04
CA TRP A 187 -3.14 26.04 3.00
C TRP A 187 -4.45 25.60 3.62
N THR A 188 -5.01 24.47 3.18
CA THR A 188 -6.28 23.93 3.64
C THR A 188 -6.22 22.42 3.79
N ASP A 189 -6.93 21.91 4.80
CA ASP A 189 -7.16 20.47 5.00
C ASP A 189 -8.30 19.91 4.14
N GLY A 190 -9.01 20.76 3.38
CA GLY A 190 -10.20 20.38 2.61
C GLY A 190 -11.47 20.18 3.45
N GLU A 191 -11.37 20.29 4.78
CA GLU A 191 -12.44 20.09 5.76
C GLU A 191 -12.82 21.38 6.51
N GLY A 192 -12.35 22.52 6.01
CA GLY A 192 -12.64 23.84 6.55
C GLY A 192 -11.57 24.41 7.49
N GLY A 193 -10.51 23.66 7.77
CA GLY A 193 -9.30 24.16 8.41
C GLY A 193 -8.41 24.88 7.40
N THR A 194 -7.82 26.01 7.82
CA THR A 194 -6.87 26.76 7.01
C THR A 194 -5.65 27.22 7.81
N LEU A 195 -4.50 27.21 7.14
CA LEU A 195 -3.24 27.71 7.65
C LEU A 195 -2.70 28.77 6.67
N ARG A 196 -2.50 29.99 7.16
CA ARG A 196 -1.87 31.05 6.37
C ARG A 196 -0.45 31.28 6.85
N LEU A 197 0.51 31.11 5.95
CA LEU A 197 1.92 31.38 6.15
C LEU A 197 2.29 32.67 5.42
N ALA A 198 2.76 33.68 6.14
CA ALA A 198 3.17 34.96 5.58
C ALA A 198 4.68 35.06 5.39
N ALA A 199 5.12 35.90 4.45
CA ALA A 199 6.53 36.07 4.11
C ALA A 199 7.40 36.67 5.23
N ASP A 200 6.77 37.30 6.22
CA ASP A 200 7.43 37.85 7.41
C ASP A 200 7.64 36.83 8.53
N GLY A 201 7.32 35.55 8.29
CA GLY A 201 7.40 34.48 9.28
C GLY A 201 6.19 34.40 10.20
N THR A 202 5.13 35.19 9.98
CA THR A 202 3.89 35.07 10.76
C THR A 202 3.00 33.95 10.23
N ALA A 203 2.39 33.21 11.16
CA ALA A 203 1.46 32.12 10.88
C ALA A 203 0.09 32.40 11.50
N ARG A 204 -0.97 32.01 10.80
CA ARG A 204 -2.35 32.09 11.29
C ARG A 204 -3.09 30.80 10.98
N ALA A 205 -3.56 30.13 12.02
CA ALA A 205 -4.41 28.96 11.91
C ALA A 205 -5.87 29.37 12.13
N GLU A 206 -6.78 28.83 11.32
CA GLU A 206 -8.22 28.93 11.51
C GLU A 206 -8.82 27.53 11.38
N ALA A 207 -9.43 27.04 12.47
CA ALA A 207 -10.06 25.72 12.55
C ALA A 207 -9.19 24.54 12.05
N LEU A 208 -7.87 24.59 12.23
CA LEU A 208 -7.00 23.45 11.94
C LEU A 208 -7.27 22.32 12.93
N THR A 209 -7.28 21.07 12.47
CA THR A 209 -7.48 19.93 13.36
C THR A 209 -6.22 19.71 14.20
N ASP A 210 -6.37 19.77 15.52
CA ASP A 210 -5.37 19.42 16.51
C ASP A 210 -5.53 17.94 16.88
N HIS A 211 -4.87 17.08 16.10
CA HIS A 211 -4.97 15.64 16.24
C HIS A 211 -4.29 15.10 17.51
N ASP A 212 -3.36 15.83 18.13
CA ASP A 212 -2.69 15.40 19.38
C ASP A 212 -3.71 15.30 20.53
N TRP A 213 -4.71 16.19 20.52
CA TRP A 213 -5.82 16.17 21.46
C TRP A 213 -6.92 15.17 21.07
N ALA A 214 -6.94 14.73 19.81
CA ALA A 214 -7.90 13.76 19.28
C ALA A 214 -7.48 12.29 19.48
N VAL A 215 -6.37 12.02 20.18
CA VAL A 215 -5.92 10.65 20.50
C VAL A 215 -6.65 10.04 21.71
N GLU A 216 -7.45 10.81 22.46
CA GLU A 216 -8.23 10.26 23.58
C GLU A 216 -9.28 9.23 23.11
N PRO A 217 -9.46 8.08 23.81
CA PRO A 217 -10.47 7.09 23.46
C PRO A 217 -11.88 7.71 23.39
N GLY A 218 -12.47 7.74 22.20
CA GLY A 218 -13.79 8.35 21.94
C GLY A 218 -13.74 9.79 21.39
N ALA A 219 -12.56 10.30 21.08
CA ALA A 219 -12.39 11.52 20.30
C ALA A 219 -12.78 11.27 18.84
N VAL A 220 -13.83 11.97 18.38
CA VAL A 220 -14.10 12.15 16.96
C VAL A 220 -13.27 13.35 16.51
N ALA A 221 -12.35 13.18 15.56
CA ALA A 221 -11.56 14.29 14.99
C ALA A 221 -12.45 15.42 14.43
N GLU A 222 -13.68 15.10 14.05
CA GLU A 222 -14.71 16.06 13.59
C GLU A 222 -15.30 16.95 14.70
N ALA A 223 -15.07 16.65 15.98
CA ALA A 223 -15.63 17.46 17.05
C ALA A 223 -14.93 18.82 17.09
N GLY A 224 -15.71 19.91 17.03
CA GLY A 224 -15.18 21.29 17.05
C GLY A 224 -14.30 21.64 18.25
N LYS A 225 -14.23 20.79 19.28
CA LYS A 225 -13.28 20.87 20.40
C LYS A 225 -11.81 20.61 20.00
N TYR A 226 -11.55 19.99 18.85
CA TYR A 226 -10.20 19.69 18.35
C TYR A 226 -9.80 20.63 17.21
N ARG A 227 -10.46 21.78 17.08
CA ARG A 227 -10.18 22.76 16.04
C ARG A 227 -9.40 23.91 16.66
N CYS A 228 -8.14 24.08 16.27
CA CYS A 228 -7.31 25.17 16.72
C CYS A 228 -7.49 26.43 15.85
N THR A 229 -7.60 27.58 16.50
CA THR A 229 -7.54 28.89 15.85
C THR A 229 -6.61 29.79 16.64
N GLY A 230 -5.60 30.34 15.98
CA GLY A 230 -4.54 31.09 16.65
C GLY A 230 -3.67 31.90 15.70
N ARG A 231 -2.73 32.64 16.29
CA ARG A 231 -1.66 33.34 15.57
C ARG A 231 -0.33 32.94 16.20
N GLY A 232 0.72 33.01 15.41
CA GLY A 232 2.05 32.76 15.88
C GLY A 232 3.07 32.91 14.76
N THR A 233 4.07 32.05 14.75
CA THR A 233 5.18 32.12 13.81
C THR A 233 5.41 30.79 13.11
N TRP A 234 6.11 30.84 11.99
CA TRP A 234 6.60 29.67 11.29
C TRP A 234 8.03 29.86 10.82
N SER A 235 8.75 28.76 10.69
CA SER A 235 10.07 28.73 10.07
C SER A 235 10.19 27.52 9.14
N TYR A 236 10.97 27.69 8.06
CA TYR A 236 11.33 26.62 7.15
C TYR A 236 12.71 26.08 7.49
N GLU A 237 12.83 24.76 7.54
CA GLU A 237 14.08 24.05 7.72
C GLU A 237 14.37 23.25 6.46
N PRO A 238 15.42 23.59 5.68
CA PRO A 238 15.72 22.92 4.42
C PRO A 238 16.29 21.49 4.58
N GLY A 239 16.62 21.07 5.79
CA GLY A 239 17.36 19.84 6.04
C GLY A 239 18.83 19.90 5.58
N ASP A 240 19.62 18.92 5.98
CA ASP A 240 21.08 18.97 5.80
C ASP A 240 21.55 18.28 4.52
N SER A 241 20.80 17.28 4.03
CA SER A 241 21.33 16.36 3.00
C SER A 241 20.33 15.81 1.99
N THR A 242 19.04 15.75 2.33
CA THR A 242 18.00 15.18 1.44
C THR A 242 16.72 16.01 1.49
N THR A 243 15.91 15.97 0.44
CA THR A 243 14.60 16.64 0.41
C THR A 243 13.62 16.07 1.44
N TRP A 244 13.90 14.89 1.98
CA TRP A 244 13.14 14.25 3.06
C TRP A 244 13.33 14.91 4.43
N GLN A 245 14.42 15.66 4.63
CA GLN A 245 14.71 16.36 5.89
C GLN A 245 14.11 17.77 5.94
N GLN A 246 13.36 18.16 4.91
CA GLN A 246 12.71 19.46 4.86
C GLN A 246 11.50 19.48 5.78
N SER A 247 11.39 20.53 6.60
CA SER A 247 10.24 20.69 7.49
C SER A 247 9.81 22.14 7.66
N VAL A 248 8.56 22.30 8.09
CA VAL A 248 7.98 23.57 8.49
C VAL A 248 7.65 23.49 9.97
N ARG A 249 8.34 24.28 10.79
CA ARG A 249 8.01 24.39 12.21
C ARG A 249 6.95 25.48 12.40
N LEU A 250 5.90 25.14 13.13
CA LEU A 250 4.82 26.07 13.49
C LEU A 250 4.81 26.24 15.00
N ASP A 251 4.75 27.48 15.45
CA ASP A 251 4.51 27.84 16.84
C ASP A 251 3.31 28.79 16.85
N ILE A 252 2.12 28.25 17.16
CA ILE A 252 0.85 28.99 17.11
C ILE A 252 0.18 28.88 18.47
N GLU A 253 -0.12 30.03 19.08
CA GLU A 253 -0.76 30.08 20.39
C GLU A 253 -2.11 29.35 20.36
N GLY A 254 -2.30 28.44 21.33
CA GLY A 254 -3.52 27.64 21.44
C GLY A 254 -3.58 26.41 20.54
N CYS A 255 -2.57 26.17 19.69
CA CYS A 255 -2.43 24.93 18.91
C CYS A 255 -1.32 24.07 19.51
N SER A 256 -1.66 22.86 19.94
CA SER A 256 -0.63 21.89 20.34
C SER A 256 -0.09 21.21 19.09
N PHE A 257 0.85 21.87 18.43
CA PHE A 257 1.60 21.26 17.35
C PHE A 257 2.95 20.68 17.80
N ALA A 258 3.22 20.74 19.11
CA ALA A 258 4.43 20.31 19.78
C ALA A 258 4.38 18.81 20.15
N GLY A 259 4.35 17.94 19.14
CA GLY A 259 4.69 16.53 19.30
C GLY A 259 6.20 16.32 19.16
N ASP A 260 6.70 15.15 19.57
CA ASP A 260 8.14 14.76 19.52
C ASP A 260 8.74 14.68 18.08
N PHE A 261 7.98 15.08 17.05
CA PHE A 261 8.37 14.99 15.64
C PHE A 261 8.67 16.38 15.05
N ASP A 262 9.76 16.47 14.28
CA ASP A 262 10.51 17.66 13.80
C ASP A 262 9.75 18.72 12.94
N GLY A 263 8.45 18.93 13.16
CA GLY A 263 7.60 19.85 12.42
C GLY A 263 6.79 19.18 11.30
N TRP A 264 6.18 19.99 10.44
CA TRP A 264 5.40 19.54 9.30
C TRP A 264 6.32 19.12 8.16
N ARG A 265 6.14 17.91 7.63
CA ARG A 265 6.92 17.38 6.52
C ARG A 265 6.35 17.84 5.18
N ILE A 266 7.23 18.03 4.20
CA ILE A 266 6.83 18.45 2.85
C ILE A 266 6.74 17.22 1.95
N SER A 267 5.64 17.08 1.21
CA SER A 267 5.44 16.04 0.19
C SER A 267 4.74 16.61 -1.05
N GLY A 268 4.12 15.75 -1.86
CA GLY A 268 3.40 16.14 -3.06
C GLY A 268 4.31 16.26 -4.28
N THR A 269 4.04 17.25 -5.14
CA THR A 269 4.82 17.49 -6.37
C THR A 269 5.32 18.93 -6.40
N SER A 270 6.26 19.25 -7.30
CA SER A 270 6.78 20.63 -7.44
C SER A 270 5.67 21.66 -7.63
N ASP A 271 4.62 21.29 -8.35
CA ASP A 271 3.51 22.18 -8.71
C ASP A 271 2.37 22.15 -7.68
N ARG A 272 2.33 21.10 -6.85
CA ARG A 272 1.32 20.86 -5.81
C ARG A 272 2.01 20.29 -4.58
N PRO A 273 2.74 21.13 -3.83
CA PRO A 273 3.35 20.70 -2.58
C PRO A 273 2.26 20.47 -1.53
N GLU A 274 2.57 19.59 -0.59
CA GLU A 274 1.69 19.21 0.52
C GLU A 274 2.45 19.35 1.84
N LEU A 275 1.77 19.83 2.88
CA LEU A 275 2.29 19.85 4.25
C LEU A 275 1.63 18.74 5.06
N ASN A 276 2.43 17.85 5.61
CA ASN A 276 1.95 16.63 6.26
C ASN A 276 2.41 16.63 7.69
N ARG A 277 1.47 16.37 8.60
CA ARG A 277 1.74 16.17 10.00
C ARG A 277 1.34 14.76 10.40
N GLU A 278 2.29 14.05 10.97
CA GLU A 278 2.09 12.72 11.53
C GLU A 278 1.20 12.82 12.78
N TYR A 279 0.22 11.93 12.92
CA TYR A 279 -0.57 11.77 14.14
C TYR A 279 -1.02 10.31 14.32
N GLY A 280 -1.53 9.97 15.51
CA GLY A 280 -2.08 8.64 15.78
C GLY A 280 -1.06 7.68 16.41
N ASP A 281 -1.16 6.40 16.07
CA ASP A 281 -0.30 5.34 16.62
C ASP A 281 1.08 5.36 15.94
N LEU A 282 2.15 5.26 16.73
CA LEU A 282 3.53 5.22 16.24
C LEU A 282 3.79 4.04 15.29
N ASP A 283 3.09 2.92 15.48
CA ASP A 283 3.25 1.73 14.66
C ASP A 283 2.44 1.80 13.34
N SER A 284 1.52 2.75 13.23
CA SER A 284 0.66 2.96 12.04
C SER A 284 0.18 4.41 12.00
N PRO A 285 1.08 5.36 11.71
CA PRO A 285 0.73 6.77 11.76
C PRO A 285 -0.26 7.13 10.66
N ASP A 286 -1.22 7.99 11.03
CA ASP A 286 -2.08 8.70 10.10
C ASP A 286 -1.45 10.07 9.75
N TRP A 287 -1.92 10.67 8.66
CA TRP A 287 -1.36 11.91 8.11
C TRP A 287 -2.41 13.01 7.99
N TYR A 288 -2.19 14.10 8.70
CA TYR A 288 -2.96 15.32 8.53
C TYR A 288 -2.31 16.17 7.44
N THR A 289 -3.00 16.29 6.31
CA THR A 289 -2.44 16.85 5.07
C THR A 289 -3.06 18.20 4.78
N LEU A 290 -2.22 19.21 4.55
CA LEU A 290 -2.63 20.51 4.03
C LEU A 290 -2.16 20.66 2.58
N THR A 291 -3.07 21.17 1.76
CA THR A 291 -2.85 21.47 0.33
C THR A 291 -3.05 22.96 0.10
N ARG A 292 -2.50 23.49 -0.99
CA ARG A 292 -2.60 24.91 -1.34
C ARG A 292 -3.78 25.21 -2.26
#